data_AF-A0A4U0HFH2-F1
#
_entry.id   AF-A0A4U0HFH2-F1
#
_cell.length_a   1.000
_cell.length_b   1.000
_cell.length_c   1.000
_cell.angle_alpha   90.00
_cell.angle_beta   90.00
_cell.angle_gamma   90.00
#
_symmetry.space_group_name_H-M   'P 1'
#
loop_
_entity.id
_entity.type
_entity.pdbx_description
1 polymer ?
#
loop_
_entity_poly.entity_id
_entity_poly.type
_entity_poly.pdbx_seq_one_letter_code
_entity_poly.pdbx_strand_id
1 'polypeptide(L)'
;MSGFLCSADKDGVWRGKASLTNVGAAANTYTVRFSVIRTGSQDVLGMKEESFTVAPGDSTDVAFASIYTSNASGLECVARVTAVPAAQSGSPAESPEGSPAESPDGS
;
A
#
# COMPACT_ATOMS: atom_id res chain seq x y z
N MET A 1 -2.68 -14.54 10.64
CA MET A 1 -1.32 -13.98 10.45
C MET A 1 -1.19 -13.62 8.99
N SER A 2 -1.02 -12.33 8.68
CA SER A 2 -0.59 -11.87 7.36
C SER A 2 0.87 -12.30 7.17
N GLY A 3 1.09 -13.34 6.35
CA GLY A 3 2.43 -13.81 6.01
C GLY A 3 3.00 -12.98 4.87
N PHE A 4 4.18 -12.40 5.07
CA PHE A 4 4.95 -11.79 4.00
C PHE A 4 6.03 -12.77 3.57
N LEU A 5 6.12 -13.00 2.26
CA LEU A 5 7.18 -13.80 1.66
C LEU A 5 7.90 -12.93 0.64
N CYS A 6 9.21 -12.75 0.80
CA CYS A 6 10.01 -12.07 -0.20
C CYS A 6 11.40 -12.67 -0.29
N SER A 7 11.75 -13.14 -1.49
CA SER A 7 13.01 -13.83 -1.74
C SER A 7 13.36 -13.81 -3.23
N ALA A 8 14.64 -13.93 -3.54
CA ALA A 8 15.10 -14.25 -4.89
C ALA A 8 14.73 -15.68 -5.27
N ASP A 9 14.37 -15.89 -6.54
CA ASP A 9 14.35 -17.24 -7.13
C ASP A 9 15.74 -17.65 -7.67
N LYS A 10 15.83 -18.83 -8.29
CA LYS A 10 17.06 -19.41 -8.84
C LYS A 10 17.79 -18.52 -9.88
N ASP A 11 17.07 -17.63 -10.54
CA ASP A 11 17.57 -16.70 -11.55
C ASP A 11 17.94 -15.33 -10.93
N GLY A 12 17.78 -15.18 -9.61
CA GLY A 12 18.08 -13.96 -8.87
C GLY A 12 16.97 -12.91 -8.90
N VAL A 13 15.79 -13.24 -9.44
CA VAL A 13 14.65 -12.31 -9.47
C VAL A 13 13.94 -12.36 -8.12
N TRP A 14 13.91 -11.22 -7.44
CA TRP A 14 13.23 -11.02 -6.17
C TRP A 14 11.73 -10.87 -6.40
N ARG A 15 10.95 -11.71 -5.73
CA ARG A 15 9.49 -11.70 -5.76
C ARG A 15 8.94 -11.50 -4.37
N GLY A 16 7.81 -10.80 -4.28
CA GLY A 16 7.11 -10.53 -3.03
C GLY A 16 5.70 -11.08 -3.08
N LYS A 17 5.23 -11.67 -2.00
CA LYS A 17 3.84 -12.08 -1.80
C LYS A 17 3.38 -11.67 -0.42
N ALA A 18 2.15 -11.20 -0.33
CA ALA A 18 1.49 -10.87 0.93
C ALA A 18 0.01 -11.23 0.86
N SER A 19 -0.59 -11.56 1.99
CA SER A 19 -2.04 -11.63 2.12
C SER A 19 -2.49 -10.54 3.08
N LEU A 20 -3.41 -9.71 2.63
CA LEU A 20 -3.97 -8.59 3.37
C LEU A 20 -5.36 -8.98 3.84
N THR A 21 -5.66 -8.77 5.13
CA THR A 21 -7.00 -8.96 5.68
C THR A 21 -7.44 -7.68 6.35
N ASN A 22 -8.62 -7.17 5.98
CA ASN A 22 -9.19 -6.01 6.65
C ASN A 22 -10.10 -6.44 7.80
N VAL A 23 -9.55 -6.42 9.01
CA VAL A 23 -10.31 -6.70 10.25
C VAL A 23 -11.08 -5.48 10.77
N GLY A 24 -11.00 -4.35 10.07
CA GLY A 24 -11.71 -3.13 10.44
C GLY A 24 -13.19 -3.13 10.03
N ALA A 25 -13.97 -2.22 10.61
CA ALA A 25 -15.40 -2.06 10.31
C ALA A 25 -15.68 -1.20 9.05
N ALA A 26 -14.63 -0.61 8.45
CA ALA A 26 -14.72 0.22 7.25
C ALA A 26 -13.71 -0.25 6.19
N ALA A 27 -13.98 0.05 4.92
CA ALA A 27 -13.04 -0.23 3.84
C ALA A 27 -11.72 0.54 4.08
N ASN A 28 -10.60 -0.15 3.90
CA ASN A 28 -9.27 0.40 4.09
C ASN A 28 -8.47 0.24 2.79
N THR A 29 -7.71 1.26 2.44
CA THR A 29 -6.70 1.20 1.38
C THR A 29 -5.37 0.84 2.01
N TYR A 30 -4.83 -0.30 1.60
CA TYR A 30 -3.55 -0.83 2.02
C TYR A 30 -2.50 -0.52 0.97
N THR A 31 -1.43 0.17 1.33
CA THR A 31 -0.25 0.33 0.49
C THR A 31 0.79 -0.71 0.91
N VAL A 32 1.13 -1.61 0.00
CA VAL A 32 2.10 -2.68 0.21
C VAL A 32 3.36 -2.35 -0.55
N ARG A 33 4.50 -2.34 0.16
CA ARG A 33 5.81 -2.07 -0.39
C ARG A 33 6.77 -3.20 -0.07
N PHE A 34 7.50 -3.68 -1.06
CA PHE A 34 8.67 -4.53 -0.88
C PHE A 34 9.91 -3.79 -1.34
N SER A 35 10.96 -3.85 -0.52
CA SER A 35 12.26 -3.24 -0.79
C SER A 35 13.35 -4.29 -0.65
N VAL A 36 14.23 -4.40 -1.63
CA VAL A 36 15.46 -5.21 -1.52
C VAL A 36 16.58 -4.27 -1.11
N ILE A 37 17.23 -4.58 0.01
CA ILE A 37 18.28 -3.78 0.61
C ILE A 37 19.61 -4.55 0.69
N ARG A 38 20.72 -3.83 0.73
CA ARG A 38 22.04 -4.40 1.06
C ARG A 38 22.18 -4.54 2.58
N THR A 39 22.51 -5.73 3.06
CA THR A 39 22.80 -5.98 4.48
C THR A 39 24.11 -5.26 4.85
N GLY A 40 24.06 -4.47 5.92
CA GLY A 40 25.20 -3.64 6.38
C GLY A 40 24.98 -2.14 6.15
N SER A 41 24.86 -1.71 4.89
CA SER A 41 24.64 -0.28 4.58
C SER A 41 23.17 0.14 4.59
N GLN A 42 22.24 -0.82 4.49
CA GLN A 42 20.80 -0.59 4.34
C GLN A 42 20.41 0.19 3.07
N ASP A 43 21.30 0.23 2.07
CA ASP A 43 20.99 0.83 0.77
C ASP A 43 19.83 0.09 0.09
N VAL A 44 18.81 0.82 -0.36
CA VAL A 44 17.71 0.27 -1.14
C VAL A 44 18.17 0.08 -2.59
N LEU A 45 18.18 -1.16 -3.07
CA LEU A 45 18.62 -1.53 -4.41
C LEU A 45 17.46 -1.67 -5.39
N GLY A 46 16.28 -2.05 -4.90
CA GLY A 46 15.07 -2.17 -5.68
C GLY A 46 13.84 -2.09 -4.80
N MET A 47 12.74 -1.61 -5.39
CA MET A 47 11.51 -1.35 -4.66
C MET A 47 10.30 -1.45 -5.59
N LYS A 48 9.22 -2.03 -5.08
CA LYS A 48 7.89 -2.00 -5.69
C LYS A 48 6.85 -1.68 -4.64
N GLU A 49 5.84 -0.92 -5.04
CA GLU A 49 4.74 -0.50 -4.19
C GLU A 49 3.44 -0.51 -4.99
N GLU A 50 2.38 -1.04 -4.39
CA GLU A 50 1.02 -1.04 -4.94
C GLU A 50 -0.01 -0.84 -3.83
N SER A 51 -1.18 -0.29 -4.19
CA SER A 51 -2.26 0.00 -3.25
C SER A 51 -3.51 -0.82 -3.56
N PHE A 52 -4.16 -1.34 -2.52
CA PHE A 52 -5.31 -2.24 -2.60
C PHE A 52 -6.40 -1.77 -1.63
N THR A 53 -7.60 -1.52 -2.14
CA THR A 53 -8.76 -1.25 -1.28
C THR A 53 -9.44 -2.57 -0.93
N VAL A 54 -9.54 -2.85 0.37
CA VAL A 54 -10.12 -4.10 0.90
C VAL A 54 -11.34 -3.75 1.76
N ALA A 55 -12.49 -4.36 1.44
CA ALA A 55 -13.73 -4.14 2.17
C ALA A 55 -13.65 -4.71 3.61
N PRO A 56 -14.53 -4.29 4.54
CA PRO A 56 -14.58 -4.84 5.89
C PRO A 56 -14.73 -6.37 5.89
N GLY A 57 -13.89 -7.08 6.65
CA GLY A 57 -13.91 -8.54 6.78
C GLY A 57 -13.27 -9.29 5.61
N ASP A 58 -13.00 -8.63 4.49
CA ASP A 58 -12.43 -9.27 3.30
C ASP A 58 -10.91 -9.43 3.37
N SER A 59 -10.40 -10.27 2.48
CA SER A 59 -8.97 -10.47 2.27
C SER A 59 -8.60 -10.39 0.79
N THR A 60 -7.37 -10.00 0.49
CA THR A 60 -6.81 -9.99 -0.86
C THR A 60 -5.36 -10.44 -0.86
N ASP A 61 -4.96 -11.14 -1.92
CA ASP A 61 -3.59 -11.58 -2.13
C ASP A 61 -2.86 -10.62 -3.06
N VAL A 62 -1.63 -10.29 -2.67
CA VAL A 62 -0.74 -9.37 -3.38
C VAL A 62 0.48 -10.14 -3.85
N ALA A 63 0.88 -9.94 -5.11
CA ALA A 63 2.04 -10.58 -5.69
C ALA A 63 2.82 -9.64 -6.60
N PHE A 64 4.11 -9.44 -6.28
CA PHE A 64 5.07 -8.73 -7.12
C PHE A 64 5.96 -9.75 -7.84
N ALA A 65 5.79 -9.87 -9.15
CA ALA A 65 6.52 -10.84 -9.97
C ALA A 65 8.00 -10.49 -10.20
N SER A 66 8.37 -9.21 -10.06
CA SER A 66 9.74 -8.72 -10.16
C SER A 66 9.90 -7.40 -9.41
N ILE A 67 10.65 -7.43 -8.31
CA ILE A 67 11.00 -6.27 -7.47
C ILE A 67 12.39 -5.76 -7.81
N TYR A 68 13.33 -6.69 -7.95
CA TYR A 68 14.74 -6.45 -8.23
C TYR A 68 15.37 -7.73 -8.79
N THR A 69 16.47 -7.64 -9.53
CA THR A 69 17.18 -8.82 -10.05
C THR A 69 18.65 -8.77 -9.67
N SER A 70 19.09 -9.68 -8.80
CA SER A 70 20.49 -9.87 -8.43
C SER A 70 20.68 -11.18 -7.67
N ASN A 71 21.79 -11.86 -7.94
CA ASN A 71 22.28 -13.04 -7.21
C ASN A 71 23.36 -12.68 -6.17
N ALA A 72 23.57 -11.39 -5.90
CA ALA A 72 24.53 -10.98 -4.90
C ALA A 72 24.14 -11.49 -3.51
N SER A 73 25.13 -11.98 -2.76
CA SER A 73 24.96 -12.26 -1.34
C SER A 73 24.86 -10.97 -0.54
N GLY A 74 24.34 -11.05 0.70
CA GLY A 74 24.20 -9.89 1.57
C GLY A 74 23.06 -8.97 1.15
N LEU A 75 21.97 -9.55 0.65
CA LEU A 75 20.74 -8.86 0.34
C LEU A 75 19.62 -9.35 1.25
N GLU A 76 18.76 -8.43 1.65
CA GLU A 76 17.57 -8.73 2.45
C GLU A 76 16.36 -8.06 1.78
N CYS A 77 15.19 -8.68 1.92
CA CYS A 77 13.95 -8.05 1.50
C CYS A 77 13.12 -7.62 2.70
N VAL A 78 12.72 -6.36 2.70
CA VAL A 78 11.90 -5.74 3.74
C VAL A 78 10.52 -5.47 3.17
N ALA A 79 9.49 -6.02 3.81
CA ALA A 79 8.10 -5.75 3.50
C ALA A 79 7.55 -4.66 4.43
N ARG A 80 6.76 -3.74 3.89
CA ARG A 80 6.03 -2.73 4.67
C ARG A 80 4.59 -2.65 4.17
N VAL A 81 3.67 -2.53 5.11
CA VAL A 81 2.26 -2.28 4.82
C VAL A 81 1.77 -1.12 5.67
N THR A 82 1.07 -0.20 5.03
CA THR A 82 0.33 0.87 5.71
C THR A 82 -1.13 0.79 5.31
N ALA A 83 -2.03 1.06 6.24
CA ALA A 83 -3.47 1.08 5.99
C ALA A 83 -4.03 2.46 6.33
N VAL A 84 -4.84 3.01 5.44
CA VAL A 84 -5.60 4.23 5.68
C VAL A 84 -7.07 3.97 5.35
N PRO A 85 -8.02 4.58 6.08
CA PRO A 85 -9.44 4.49 5.72
C PRO A 85 -9.65 4.97 4.29
N ALA A 86 -10.41 4.20 3.49
CA ALA A 86 -10.63 4.53 2.07
C ALA A 86 -11.28 5.91 1.89
N ALA A 87 -12.11 6.33 2.85
CA ALA A 87 -12.73 7.66 2.89
C ALA A 87 -11.73 8.83 3.07
N GLN A 88 -10.51 8.57 3.54
CA GLN A 88 -9.44 9.57 3.71
C GLN A 88 -8.39 9.52 2.60
N SER A 89 -8.51 8.59 1.64
CA SER A 89 -7.57 8.45 0.52
C SER A 89 -7.88 9.40 -0.65
N GLY A 90 -8.96 10.17 -0.58
CA GLY A 90 -9.23 11.32 -1.44
C GLY A 90 -8.93 12.61 -0.68
N SER A 91 -8.29 13.58 -1.34
CA SER A 91 -8.09 14.95 -0.86
C SER A 91 -9.32 15.51 -0.11
N PRO A 92 -9.12 16.42 0.88
CA PRO A 92 -10.24 16.97 1.66
C PRO A 92 -11.28 17.53 0.69
N ALA A 93 -12.51 17.05 0.82
CA ALA A 93 -13.65 17.73 0.22
C ALA A 93 -13.59 19.19 0.67
N GLU A 94 -13.48 20.12 -0.28
CA GLU A 94 -13.83 21.51 -0.08
C GLU A 94 -15.13 21.55 0.73
N SER A 95 -15.09 22.23 1.88
CA SER A 95 -16.25 22.50 2.69
C SER A 95 -17.34 23.14 1.82
N PRO A 96 -18.58 22.63 1.81
CA PRO A 96 -19.68 23.44 1.33
C PRO A 96 -19.96 24.49 2.41
N GLU A 97 -19.29 25.65 2.34
CA GLU A 97 -19.83 26.85 2.98
C GLU A 97 -21.12 27.22 2.24
N GLY A 98 -22.22 26.68 2.75
CA GLY A 98 -23.55 27.14 2.44
C GLY A 98 -23.66 28.61 2.81
N SER A 99 -23.82 29.46 1.80
CA SER A 99 -24.36 30.80 2.03
C SER A 99 -25.89 30.70 2.12
N PRO A 100 -26.52 31.16 3.21
CA PRO A 100 -27.97 31.25 3.29
C PRO A 100 -28.50 32.36 2.38
N ALA A 101 -29.76 32.18 1.98
CA ALA A 101 -30.53 33.01 1.07
C ALA A 101 -30.67 34.47 1.53
N GLU A 102 -30.64 35.40 0.57
CA GLU A 102 -31.34 36.68 0.72
C GLU A 102 -32.16 36.95 -0.55
N SER A 103 -33.47 36.78 -0.41
CA SER A 103 -34.44 37.35 -1.33
C SER A 103 -34.65 38.81 -0.95
N PRO A 104 -34.69 39.75 -1.91
CA PRO A 104 -35.50 40.93 -1.76
C PRO A 104 -36.80 40.78 -2.57
N ASP A 105 -37.88 40.78 -1.79
CA ASP A 105 -39.24 41.09 -2.19
C ASP A 105 -39.31 42.46 -2.89
N GLY A 106 -40.36 42.66 -3.69
CA GLY A 106 -40.47 43.73 -4.68
C GLY A 106 -40.71 45.13 -4.12
N SER A 107 -40.57 46.09 -5.03
CA SER A 107 -41.42 47.29 -5.18
C SER A 107 -41.14 47.92 -6.54
#